data_AF-A0A1D1UBU8-F1
#
_entry.id   AF-A0A1D1UBU8-F1
#
_cell.length_a   1.000
_cell.length_b   1.000
_cell.length_c   1.000
_cell.angle_alpha   90.00
_cell.angle_beta   90.00
_cell.angle_gamma   90.00
#
_symmetry.space_group_name_H-M   'P 1'
#
loop_
_entity.id
_entity.type
_entity.pdbx_description
1 polymer ?
#
loop_
_entity_poly.entity_id
_entity_poly.type
_entity_poly.pdbx_seq_one_letter_code
_entity_poly.pdbx_strand_id
1 'polypeptide(L)'
;MQRIGPLVCSSFVRQLRLNLLSWKPLGKQVKDWHFPQRMFVRNSTANQNRRQRRDIEQNIPLDNVIVAPTDASPLTELSMMPNFRRWHAILVQLCGNADRYVPSDEWDRTFKEFHDDGPARKQSFYGSMMTLACSFRYRKLGDSILDHFQTKQLPFNIAVASRYIKLLGRTAGKDSAEKILKMYESIRKHFPGDVYDVGTAENLIAGLYQTTKWKDCFSLLKMMDFTGRAGPMAVSFTMAGAFLNKDCEAAMKLVGRLREQQFSPSAVGFAAWFQYAKAVGYEAVKQMLSCIRDSEWYLPLEVVKDMKSYFESLPEYKWTGKFTTMTLKGECKACHEYMEAIVVKKQEFEELQKNFINAVIEGSDVFLHTNPQELQRYRDFVEQNKPFDVIVDGLNVAYHQGGGGGGGRDAPKRLSRQLRVVVEHLLKRKQKKILVVGRKHMLSWPSYEMGILRDKVHLFFAENT
;
A
#
# COMPACT_ATOMS: atom_id res chain seq x y z
N MET A 1 36.40 -44.60 -3.24
CA MET A 1 35.20 -44.04 -3.92
C MET A 1 34.44 -43.16 -2.94
N GLN A 2 34.68 -41.86 -3.01
CA GLN A 2 34.10 -40.83 -2.12
C GLN A 2 32.74 -40.37 -2.66
N ARG A 3 31.75 -40.25 -1.77
CA ARG A 3 30.46 -39.59 -2.02
C ARG A 3 30.61 -38.10 -1.75
N ILE A 4 30.31 -37.26 -2.75
CA ILE A 4 30.21 -35.81 -2.62
C ILE A 4 28.71 -35.47 -2.51
N GLY A 5 28.29 -34.91 -1.36
CA GLY A 5 26.93 -34.44 -1.13
C GLY A 5 26.68 -33.04 -1.72
N PRO A 6 25.42 -32.63 -1.95
CA PRO A 6 25.11 -31.30 -2.42
C PRO A 6 25.24 -30.28 -1.28
N LEU A 7 26.41 -29.63 -1.24
CA LEU A 7 26.55 -28.27 -0.74
C LEU A 7 25.71 -27.32 -1.63
N VAL A 8 25.39 -26.13 -1.12
CA VAL A 8 24.74 -25.00 -1.81
C VAL A 8 23.21 -24.89 -1.58
N CYS A 9 22.83 -24.60 -0.34
CA CYS A 9 21.67 -23.74 -0.03
C CYS A 9 22.01 -22.75 1.10
N SER A 10 22.92 -23.11 2.00
CA SER A 10 23.46 -22.21 3.03
C SER A 10 24.51 -21.20 2.53
N SER A 11 25.12 -21.39 1.35
CA SER A 11 26.13 -20.45 0.84
C SER A 11 25.50 -19.18 0.30
N PHE A 12 24.27 -19.20 -0.22
CA PHE A 12 23.62 -17.98 -0.74
C PHE A 12 23.35 -16.95 0.37
N VAL A 13 22.97 -17.43 1.57
CA VAL A 13 22.76 -16.59 2.76
C VAL A 13 24.09 -16.22 3.46
N ARG A 14 25.13 -17.08 3.40
CA ARG A 14 26.46 -16.78 3.97
C ARG A 14 27.32 -15.87 3.10
N GLN A 15 27.29 -15.98 1.78
CA GLN A 15 28.11 -15.17 0.86
C GLN A 15 27.65 -13.70 0.84
N LEU A 16 26.34 -13.47 0.94
CA LEU A 16 25.74 -12.13 1.10
C LEU A 16 26.13 -11.46 2.42
N ARG A 17 26.39 -12.25 3.48
CA ARG A 17 26.80 -11.75 4.80
C ARG A 17 28.27 -11.30 4.85
N LEU A 18 29.15 -11.88 4.02
CA LEU A 18 30.59 -11.59 4.05
C LEU A 18 30.99 -10.32 3.28
N ASN A 19 30.21 -9.89 2.29
CA ASN A 19 30.51 -8.68 1.51
C ASN A 19 29.97 -7.37 2.11
N LEU A 20 29.22 -7.43 3.22
CA LEU A 20 28.63 -6.26 3.90
C LEU A 20 29.55 -5.59 4.94
N LEU A 21 30.77 -6.09 5.15
CA LEU A 21 31.72 -5.57 6.15
C LEU A 21 32.63 -4.42 5.67
N SER A 22 32.39 -3.83 4.50
CA SER A 22 33.28 -2.79 3.92
C SER A 22 32.62 -1.45 3.59
N TRP A 23 31.51 -1.08 4.23
CA TRP A 23 30.94 0.26 4.09
C TRP A 23 30.97 1.03 5.41
N LYS A 24 31.93 1.96 5.53
CA LYS A 24 31.95 2.99 6.58
C LYS A 24 30.94 4.09 6.23
N PRO A 25 30.08 4.56 7.16
CA PRO A 25 29.23 5.71 6.91
C PRO A 25 30.02 7.02 7.03
N LEU A 26 30.00 7.82 5.97
CA LEU A 26 30.37 9.23 6.02
C LEU A 26 29.24 9.99 6.73
N GLY A 27 29.55 10.51 7.92
CA GLY A 27 28.65 11.37 8.66
C GLY A 27 28.56 12.78 8.07
N LYS A 28 27.40 13.41 8.22
CA LYS A 28 27.26 14.74 8.82
C LYS A 28 25.79 15.11 9.06
N GLN A 29 25.66 15.93 10.09
CA GLN A 29 24.46 16.42 10.78
C GLN A 29 23.46 17.14 9.88
N VAL A 30 22.17 16.95 10.15
CA VAL A 30 21.15 18.00 9.99
C VAL A 30 20.24 17.98 11.21
N LYS A 31 20.26 19.10 11.93
CA LYS A 31 19.41 19.41 13.09
C LYS A 31 18.07 20.00 12.62
N ASP A 32 17.07 19.85 13.48
CA ASP A 32 15.87 20.69 13.65
C ASP A 32 14.83 20.71 12.53
N TRP A 33 13.80 19.85 12.65
CA TRP A 33 12.48 20.09 12.05
C TRP A 33 11.37 19.77 13.07
N HIS A 34 10.59 20.80 13.42
CA HIS A 34 9.40 20.72 14.27
C HIS A 34 8.22 20.05 13.53
N PHE A 35 7.59 19.07 14.19
CA PHE A 35 6.34 18.44 13.76
C PHE A 35 5.11 19.24 14.23
N PRO A 36 4.15 19.60 13.36
CA PRO A 36 2.80 19.94 13.80
C PRO A 36 1.96 18.65 13.99
N GLN A 37 1.21 18.62 15.10
CA GLN A 37 0.33 17.54 15.52
C GLN A 37 -0.99 17.46 14.71
N ARG A 38 -1.62 16.27 14.79
CA ARG A 38 -3.03 15.87 14.47
C ARG A 38 -3.23 15.32 13.05
N MET A 39 -4.05 14.30 12.78
CA MET A 39 -5.26 13.77 13.45
C MET A 39 -5.48 12.30 13.00
N PHE A 40 -5.76 11.38 13.93
CA PHE A 40 -6.07 9.97 13.61
C PHE A 40 -7.49 9.87 13.04
N VAL A 41 -7.64 9.48 11.77
CA VAL A 41 -8.92 9.04 11.18
C VAL A 41 -8.94 7.51 11.13
N ARG A 42 -9.93 6.91 11.80
CA ARG A 42 -10.19 5.46 11.80
C ARG A 42 -10.67 4.99 10.41
N ASN A 43 -9.93 4.10 9.75
CA ASN A 43 -10.40 3.41 8.55
C ASN A 43 -11.08 2.07 8.92
N SER A 44 -12.37 1.93 8.61
CA SER A 44 -13.24 0.79 8.96
C SER A 44 -13.39 -0.26 7.84
N THR A 45 -12.55 -0.26 6.82
CA THR A 45 -12.70 -1.11 5.62
C THR A 45 -12.15 -2.53 5.73
N ALA A 46 -11.43 -2.88 6.81
CA ALA A 46 -10.81 -4.20 6.97
C ALA A 46 -11.80 -5.35 7.26
N ASN A 47 -13.03 -5.05 7.73
CA ASN A 47 -13.98 -6.08 8.17
C ASN A 47 -14.99 -6.53 7.10
N GLN A 48 -15.17 -5.81 5.99
CA GLN A 48 -16.05 -6.23 4.90
C GLN A 48 -15.42 -7.29 3.98
N ASN A 49 -14.10 -7.25 3.78
CA ASN A 49 -13.39 -8.15 2.86
C ASN A 49 -13.21 -9.59 3.37
N ARG A 50 -13.45 -9.86 4.65
CA ARG A 50 -13.35 -11.22 5.23
C ARG A 50 -14.61 -12.07 5.03
N ARG A 51 -15.78 -11.47 4.76
CA ARG A 51 -17.05 -12.21 4.58
C ARG A 51 -17.29 -12.68 3.15
N GLN A 52 -16.72 -12.02 2.14
CA GLN A 52 -16.90 -12.41 0.72
C GLN A 52 -15.99 -13.55 0.24
N ARG A 53 -14.99 -13.97 1.03
CA ARG A 53 -14.01 -15.00 0.62
C ARG A 53 -14.40 -16.45 0.92
N ARG A 54 -15.63 -16.73 1.39
CA ARG A 54 -16.05 -18.10 1.74
C ARG A 54 -16.86 -18.84 0.67
N ASP A 55 -17.29 -18.19 -0.41
CA ASP A 55 -18.26 -18.80 -1.34
C ASP A 55 -17.76 -18.97 -2.78
N ILE A 56 -16.45 -19.03 -3.02
CA ILE A 56 -15.92 -19.35 -4.36
C ILE A 56 -14.85 -20.43 -4.26
N GLU A 57 -15.30 -21.65 -3.98
CA GLU A 57 -14.58 -22.89 -4.29
C GLU A 57 -15.48 -23.68 -5.25
N GLN A 58 -15.22 -23.57 -6.55
CA GLN A 58 -15.54 -24.62 -7.52
C GLN A 58 -14.75 -24.43 -8.83
N ASN A 59 -14.24 -25.56 -9.31
CA ASN A 59 -13.28 -25.76 -10.40
C ASN A 59 -13.55 -24.99 -11.70
N ILE A 60 -12.51 -24.37 -12.27
CA ILE A 60 -12.49 -23.95 -13.68
C ILE A 60 -11.16 -24.41 -14.32
N PRO A 61 -11.18 -25.13 -15.46
CA PRO A 61 -9.98 -25.60 -16.16
C PRO A 61 -9.18 -24.44 -16.78
N LEU A 62 -7.85 -24.54 -16.67
CA LEU A 62 -6.86 -23.63 -17.24
C LEU A 62 -6.53 -24.04 -18.69
N ASP A 63 -7.33 -23.62 -19.65
CA ASP A 63 -6.91 -23.56 -21.07
C ASP A 63 -7.74 -22.50 -21.78
N ASN A 64 -7.18 -21.28 -21.86
CA ASN A 64 -7.43 -20.20 -22.83
C ASN A 64 -6.88 -18.88 -22.24
N VAL A 65 -5.58 -18.62 -22.44
CA VAL A 65 -4.94 -17.38 -22.00
C VAL A 65 -5.22 -16.28 -23.04
N ILE A 66 -6.30 -15.54 -22.82
CA ILE A 66 -6.41 -14.15 -23.25
C ILE A 66 -5.97 -13.29 -22.06
N VAL A 67 -5.09 -12.32 -22.32
CA VAL A 67 -4.52 -11.38 -21.35
C VAL A 67 -5.59 -10.85 -20.38
N ALA A 68 -5.53 -11.26 -19.11
CA ALA A 68 -6.46 -10.82 -18.07
C ALA A 68 -5.93 -9.55 -17.35
N PRO A 69 -6.78 -8.52 -17.16
CA PRO A 69 -6.41 -7.32 -16.43
C PRO A 69 -6.42 -7.55 -14.91
N THR A 70 -5.62 -6.74 -14.21
CA THR A 70 -5.51 -6.63 -12.75
C THR A 70 -6.86 -6.32 -12.09
N ASP A 71 -7.47 -7.28 -11.38
CA ASP A 71 -8.78 -7.09 -10.75
C ASP A 71 -8.71 -6.96 -9.21
N ALA A 72 -8.68 -5.71 -8.73
CA ALA A 72 -9.91 -5.25 -8.09
C ALA A 72 -10.78 -4.75 -9.25
N SER A 73 -12.04 -5.24 -9.38
CA SER A 73 -12.91 -4.77 -10.45
C SER A 73 -12.88 -3.23 -10.46
N PRO A 74 -12.59 -2.57 -11.61
CA PRO A 74 -12.63 -1.10 -11.69
C PRO A 74 -13.92 -0.53 -11.10
N LEU A 75 -15.02 -1.30 -11.17
CA LEU A 75 -16.32 -0.99 -10.61
C LEU A 75 -16.30 -0.79 -9.08
N THR A 76 -15.47 -1.51 -8.34
CA THR A 76 -15.43 -1.42 -6.86
C THR A 76 -14.83 -0.10 -6.41
N GLU A 77 -13.70 0.32 -6.99
CA GLU A 77 -13.06 1.61 -6.69
C GLU A 77 -13.88 2.79 -7.23
N LEU A 78 -14.47 2.64 -8.43
CA LEU A 78 -15.25 3.71 -9.05
C LEU A 78 -16.64 3.88 -8.43
N SER A 79 -17.19 2.86 -7.75
CA SER A 79 -18.49 2.95 -7.08
C SER A 79 -18.58 4.04 -6.01
N MET A 80 -17.43 4.50 -5.52
CA MET A 80 -17.31 5.61 -4.56
C MET A 80 -17.33 7.00 -5.22
N MET A 81 -17.26 7.09 -6.56
CA MET A 81 -17.36 8.38 -7.25
C MET A 81 -18.81 8.90 -7.20
N PRO A 82 -19.02 10.19 -6.90
CA PRO A 82 -20.33 10.82 -7.01
C PRO A 82 -20.92 10.60 -8.41
N ASN A 83 -22.18 10.15 -8.47
CA ASN A 83 -22.89 9.88 -9.71
C ASN A 83 -22.28 8.77 -10.60
N PHE A 84 -21.38 7.92 -10.08
CA PHE A 84 -20.78 6.82 -10.87
C PHE A 84 -21.82 5.96 -11.58
N ARG A 85 -22.87 5.53 -10.87
CA ARG A 85 -23.93 4.69 -11.45
C ARG A 85 -24.59 5.34 -12.67
N ARG A 86 -24.82 6.65 -12.60
CA ARG A 86 -25.38 7.44 -13.72
C ARG A 86 -24.42 7.47 -14.90
N TRP A 87 -23.16 7.83 -14.66
CA TRP A 87 -22.16 7.92 -15.74
C TRP A 87 -21.84 6.57 -16.37
N HIS A 88 -21.79 5.52 -15.56
CA HIS A 88 -21.59 4.16 -16.02
C HIS A 88 -22.77 3.68 -16.88
N ALA A 89 -24.01 3.99 -16.50
CA ALA A 89 -25.18 3.65 -17.33
C ALA A 89 -25.10 4.32 -18.72
N ILE A 90 -24.71 5.59 -18.77
CA ILE A 90 -24.51 6.33 -20.03
C ILE A 90 -23.39 5.69 -20.86
N LEU A 91 -22.27 5.33 -20.23
CA LEU A 91 -21.17 4.64 -20.90
C LEU A 91 -21.63 3.31 -21.52
N VAL A 92 -22.39 2.51 -20.77
CA VAL A 92 -22.92 1.22 -21.24
C VAL A 92 -23.91 1.42 -22.39
N GLN A 93 -24.74 2.47 -22.36
CA GLN A 93 -25.61 2.80 -23.49
C GLN A 93 -24.81 3.15 -24.76
N LEU A 94 -23.73 3.93 -24.61
CA LEU A 94 -22.88 4.35 -25.73
C LEU A 94 -22.01 3.22 -26.29
N CYS A 95 -21.39 2.43 -25.42
CA CYS A 95 -20.29 1.52 -25.78
C CYS A 95 -20.58 0.05 -25.49
N GLY A 96 -21.68 -0.26 -24.81
CA GLY A 96 -21.89 -1.58 -24.22
C GLY A 96 -20.77 -1.93 -23.25
N ASN A 97 -20.22 -3.13 -23.39
CA ASN A 97 -19.12 -3.65 -22.59
C ASN A 97 -17.77 -3.66 -23.34
N ALA A 98 -17.59 -2.84 -24.38
CA ALA A 98 -16.39 -2.84 -25.21
C ALA A 98 -15.89 -1.42 -25.53
N ASP A 99 -14.60 -1.31 -25.89
CA ASP A 99 -14.02 -0.06 -26.37
C ASP A 99 -14.56 0.28 -27.77
N ARG A 100 -15.35 1.34 -27.86
CA ARG A 100 -16.03 1.80 -29.09
C ARG A 100 -15.70 3.26 -29.35
N TYR A 101 -15.44 3.57 -30.62
CA TYR A 101 -15.39 4.94 -31.09
C TYR A 101 -16.81 5.47 -31.28
N VAL A 102 -17.13 6.60 -30.65
CA VAL A 102 -18.46 7.23 -30.71
C VAL A 102 -18.42 8.43 -31.68
N PRO A 103 -19.21 8.45 -32.77
CA PRO A 103 -19.29 9.59 -33.66
C PRO A 103 -19.75 10.89 -32.96
N SER A 104 -19.36 12.04 -33.52
CA SER A 104 -19.62 13.35 -32.90
C SER A 104 -21.11 13.68 -32.75
N ASP A 105 -21.97 13.19 -33.62
CA ASP A 105 -23.43 13.39 -33.58
C ASP A 105 -24.10 12.54 -32.49
N GLU A 106 -23.56 11.34 -32.23
CA GLU A 106 -24.02 10.49 -31.12
C GLU A 106 -23.68 11.13 -29.76
N TRP A 107 -22.51 11.76 -29.64
CA TRP A 107 -22.18 12.58 -28.46
C TRP A 107 -23.16 13.73 -28.22
N ASP A 108 -23.56 14.44 -29.28
CA ASP A 108 -24.55 15.53 -29.17
C ASP A 108 -25.91 14.99 -28.71
N ARG A 109 -26.34 13.85 -29.26
CA ARG A 109 -27.60 13.21 -28.91
C ARG A 109 -27.62 12.77 -27.45
N THR A 110 -26.59 12.05 -27.02
CA THR A 110 -26.45 11.62 -25.63
C THR A 110 -26.33 12.81 -24.69
N PHE A 111 -25.58 13.86 -25.06
CA PHE A 111 -25.52 15.04 -24.20
C PHE A 111 -26.91 15.68 -24.02
N LYS A 112 -27.71 15.81 -25.09
CA LYS A 112 -29.08 16.35 -25.05
C LYS A 112 -30.05 15.48 -24.25
N GLU A 113 -29.95 14.15 -24.38
CA GLU A 113 -30.80 13.20 -23.63
C GLU A 113 -30.57 13.28 -22.11
N PHE A 114 -29.37 13.66 -21.67
CA PHE A 114 -28.98 13.58 -20.26
C PHE A 114 -28.83 14.94 -19.54
N HIS A 115 -29.04 16.08 -20.21
CA HIS A 115 -28.85 17.40 -19.58
C HIS A 115 -29.82 18.51 -20.04
N ASP A 116 -30.40 19.21 -19.05
CA ASP A 116 -30.89 20.58 -19.17
C ASP A 116 -29.73 21.58 -19.28
N ASP A 117 -29.86 22.51 -20.22
CA ASP A 117 -28.85 23.40 -20.81
C ASP A 117 -28.02 24.24 -19.81
N GLY A 118 -26.75 23.85 -19.59
CA GLY A 118 -25.77 24.70 -18.91
C GLY A 118 -24.31 24.41 -19.34
N PRO A 119 -23.51 25.41 -19.74
CA PRO A 119 -22.15 25.21 -20.26
C PRO A 119 -21.15 24.62 -19.23
N ALA A 120 -21.31 24.94 -17.94
CA ALA A 120 -20.50 24.33 -16.87
C ALA A 120 -20.75 22.81 -16.72
N ARG A 121 -21.95 22.32 -17.11
CA ARG A 121 -22.30 20.90 -17.04
C ARG A 121 -21.74 20.10 -18.22
N LYS A 122 -21.57 20.73 -19.40
CA LYS A 122 -20.89 20.13 -20.58
C LYS A 122 -19.45 19.72 -20.25
N GLN A 123 -18.67 20.59 -19.61
CA GLN A 123 -17.28 20.28 -19.27
C GLN A 123 -17.16 19.14 -18.24
N SER A 124 -18.07 19.09 -17.26
CA SER A 124 -18.13 18.02 -16.27
C SER A 124 -18.54 16.68 -16.88
N PHE A 125 -19.43 16.69 -17.88
CA PHE A 125 -19.86 15.49 -18.60
C PHE A 125 -18.69 14.79 -19.28
N TYR A 126 -17.98 15.48 -20.18
CA TYR A 126 -16.86 14.87 -20.91
C TYR A 126 -15.67 14.55 -20.00
N GLY A 127 -15.42 15.34 -18.95
CA GLY A 127 -14.44 15.00 -17.92
C GLY A 127 -14.76 13.68 -17.20
N SER A 128 -16.05 13.42 -16.94
CA SER A 128 -16.52 12.18 -16.33
C SER A 128 -16.43 11.00 -17.30
N MET A 129 -16.85 11.18 -18.56
CA MET A 129 -16.70 10.16 -19.60
C MET A 129 -15.23 9.79 -19.83
N MET A 130 -14.33 10.77 -19.89
CA MET A 130 -12.89 10.51 -20.02
C MET A 130 -12.32 9.80 -18.79
N THR A 131 -12.84 10.08 -17.59
CA THR A 131 -12.46 9.34 -16.37
C THR A 131 -12.87 7.87 -16.46
N LEU A 132 -14.07 7.58 -16.97
CA LEU A 132 -14.50 6.21 -17.22
C LEU A 132 -13.65 5.54 -18.30
N ALA A 133 -13.35 6.24 -19.40
CA ALA A 133 -12.45 5.74 -20.44
C ALA A 133 -11.08 5.35 -19.87
N CYS A 134 -10.50 6.18 -19.00
CA CYS A 134 -9.25 5.87 -18.28
C CYS A 134 -9.33 4.61 -17.41
N SER A 135 -10.48 4.37 -16.81
CA SER A 135 -10.67 3.31 -15.82
C SER A 135 -10.91 1.96 -16.50
N PHE A 136 -11.67 1.96 -17.60
CA PHE A 136 -11.89 0.79 -18.45
C PHE A 136 -10.83 0.61 -19.53
N ARG A 137 -9.87 1.53 -19.65
CA ARG A 137 -8.82 1.54 -20.69
C ARG A 137 -9.40 1.60 -22.11
N TYR A 138 -10.50 2.32 -22.29
CA TYR A 138 -11.18 2.50 -23.58
C TYR A 138 -10.52 3.62 -24.39
N ARG A 139 -9.55 3.25 -25.21
CA ARG A 139 -8.74 4.17 -26.02
C ARG A 139 -9.57 4.80 -27.13
N LYS A 140 -10.35 4.00 -27.87
CA LYS A 140 -11.18 4.48 -28.99
C LYS A 140 -12.22 5.49 -28.50
N LEU A 141 -12.79 5.25 -27.33
CA LEU A 141 -13.68 6.20 -26.69
C LEU A 141 -12.98 7.52 -26.34
N GLY A 142 -11.77 7.44 -25.79
CA GLY A 142 -10.96 8.62 -25.49
C GLY A 142 -10.61 9.45 -26.73
N ASP A 143 -10.20 8.78 -27.81
CA ASP A 143 -9.94 9.42 -29.11
C ASP A 143 -11.21 10.14 -29.62
N SER A 144 -12.35 9.46 -29.57
CA SER A 144 -13.65 9.98 -29.97
C SER A 144 -14.09 11.24 -29.20
N ILE A 145 -13.82 11.32 -27.90
CA ILE A 145 -14.09 12.54 -27.10
C ILE A 145 -13.24 13.71 -27.60
N LEU A 146 -11.98 13.47 -27.92
CA LEU A 146 -11.05 14.50 -28.40
C LEU A 146 -11.43 15.00 -29.79
N ASP A 147 -11.79 14.09 -30.68
CA ASP A 147 -12.25 14.42 -32.04
C ASP A 147 -13.57 15.21 -32.01
N HIS A 148 -14.47 14.90 -31.07
CA HIS A 148 -15.68 15.69 -30.84
C HIS A 148 -15.36 17.13 -30.41
N PHE A 149 -14.41 17.33 -29.48
CA PHE A 149 -13.98 18.67 -29.07
C PHE A 149 -13.42 19.48 -30.24
N GLN A 150 -12.64 18.86 -31.11
CA GLN A 150 -12.08 19.51 -32.30
C GLN A 150 -13.18 19.84 -33.32
N THR A 151 -14.03 18.87 -33.65
CA THR A 151 -15.10 19.00 -34.65
C THR A 151 -16.10 20.11 -34.26
N LYS A 152 -16.45 20.20 -32.98
CA LYS A 152 -17.40 21.18 -32.46
C LYS A 152 -16.75 22.48 -31.96
N GLN A 153 -15.43 22.59 -32.07
CA GLN A 153 -14.65 23.74 -31.59
C GLN A 153 -14.97 24.09 -30.13
N LEU A 154 -15.09 23.07 -29.27
CA LEU A 154 -15.41 23.26 -27.87
C LEU A 154 -14.23 23.92 -27.12
N PRO A 155 -14.48 24.70 -26.06
CA PRO A 155 -13.43 25.30 -25.26
C PRO A 155 -12.47 24.24 -24.71
N PHE A 156 -11.18 24.60 -24.66
CA PHE A 156 -10.14 23.73 -24.13
C PHE A 156 -10.46 23.31 -22.69
N ASN A 157 -10.36 22.01 -22.41
CA ASN A 157 -10.63 21.45 -21.09
C ASN A 157 -9.41 20.66 -20.60
N ILE A 158 -8.66 21.27 -19.66
CA ILE A 158 -7.46 20.67 -19.08
C ILE A 158 -7.74 19.33 -18.38
N ALA A 159 -8.94 19.18 -17.81
CA ALA A 159 -9.34 17.96 -17.12
C ALA A 159 -9.54 16.79 -18.10
N VAL A 160 -10.06 17.05 -19.30
CA VAL A 160 -10.17 16.06 -20.39
C VAL A 160 -8.80 15.78 -20.98
N ALA A 161 -8.03 16.83 -21.30
CA ALA A 161 -6.72 16.72 -21.93
C ALA A 161 -5.71 15.94 -21.08
N SER A 162 -5.58 16.27 -19.79
CA SER A 162 -4.66 15.57 -18.88
C SER A 162 -5.05 14.11 -18.66
N ARG A 163 -6.35 13.81 -18.49
CA ARG A 163 -6.83 12.42 -18.37
C ARG A 163 -6.61 11.62 -19.65
N TYR A 164 -6.77 12.24 -20.82
CA TYR A 164 -6.45 11.61 -22.09
C TYR A 164 -4.96 11.26 -22.20
N ILE A 165 -4.05 12.15 -21.75
CA ILE A 165 -2.62 11.84 -21.64
C ILE A 165 -2.39 10.59 -20.75
N LYS A 166 -3.04 10.52 -19.59
CA LYS A 166 -2.98 9.35 -18.71
C LYS A 166 -3.55 8.08 -19.35
N LEU A 167 -4.66 8.17 -20.09
CA LEU A 167 -5.25 7.05 -20.82
C LEU A 167 -4.25 6.50 -21.85
N LEU A 168 -3.61 7.37 -22.63
CA LEU A 168 -2.60 6.96 -23.61
C LEU A 168 -1.40 6.29 -22.95
N GLY A 169 -0.94 6.82 -21.81
CA GLY A 169 0.12 6.19 -21.01
C GLY A 169 -0.23 4.81 -20.44
N ARG A 170 -1.52 4.44 -20.41
CA ARG A 170 -2.01 3.14 -19.92
C ARG A 170 -2.40 2.15 -21.02
N THR A 171 -2.57 2.60 -22.26
CA THR A 171 -3.19 1.80 -23.35
C THR A 171 -2.26 1.55 -24.54
N ALA A 172 -0.95 1.54 -24.30
CA ALA A 172 0.14 1.16 -25.21
C ALA A 172 -0.25 1.06 -26.71
N GLY A 173 0.07 2.10 -27.49
CA GLY A 173 -0.15 2.14 -28.94
C GLY A 173 0.99 2.89 -29.65
N LYS A 174 1.25 2.56 -30.92
CA LYS A 174 2.40 3.09 -31.69
C LYS A 174 2.42 4.62 -31.81
N ASP A 175 1.25 5.24 -31.84
CA ASP A 175 1.00 6.69 -31.93
C ASP A 175 0.90 7.39 -30.55
N SER A 176 0.99 6.64 -29.44
CA SER A 176 0.69 7.19 -28.10
C SER A 176 1.66 8.28 -27.68
N ALA A 177 2.97 8.09 -27.93
CA ALA A 177 3.98 9.06 -27.54
C ALA A 177 3.78 10.40 -28.25
N GLU A 178 3.52 10.38 -29.56
CA GLU A 178 3.26 11.58 -30.35
C GLU A 178 1.99 12.31 -29.87
N LYS A 179 0.89 11.57 -29.67
CA LYS A 179 -0.37 12.15 -29.16
C LYS A 179 -0.22 12.74 -27.76
N ILE A 180 0.52 12.07 -26.87
CA ILE A 180 0.83 12.58 -25.52
C ILE A 180 1.58 13.91 -25.62
N LEU A 181 2.65 13.96 -26.41
CA LEU A 181 3.48 15.16 -26.56
C LEU A 181 2.69 16.31 -27.16
N LYS A 182 1.91 16.07 -28.22
CA LYS A 182 1.04 17.08 -28.84
C LYS A 182 0.00 17.63 -27.86
N MET A 183 -0.64 16.75 -27.08
CA MET A 183 -1.62 17.18 -26.07
C MET A 183 -0.95 17.95 -24.93
N TYR A 184 0.25 17.52 -24.51
CA TYR A 184 1.01 18.19 -23.47
C TYR A 184 1.43 19.60 -23.89
N GLU A 185 1.92 19.78 -25.12
CA GLU A 185 2.22 21.11 -25.69
C GLU A 185 0.98 21.99 -25.76
N SER A 186 -0.17 21.43 -26.13
CA SER A 186 -1.45 22.16 -26.12
C SER A 186 -1.82 22.64 -24.71
N ILE A 187 -1.65 21.80 -23.68
CA ILE A 187 -1.86 22.20 -22.27
C ILE A 187 -0.93 23.37 -21.92
N ARG A 188 0.37 23.26 -22.22
CA ARG A 188 1.36 24.32 -21.89
C ARG A 188 1.06 25.63 -22.61
N LYS A 189 0.55 25.58 -23.85
CA LYS A 189 0.13 26.78 -24.60
C LYS A 189 -1.05 27.49 -23.94
N HIS A 190 -2.03 26.74 -23.41
CA HIS A 190 -3.20 27.32 -22.74
C HIS A 190 -2.90 27.71 -21.28
N PHE A 191 -1.90 27.08 -20.65
CA PHE A 191 -1.52 27.29 -19.25
C PHE A 191 0.00 27.50 -19.13
N PRO A 192 0.52 28.67 -19.57
CA PRO A 192 1.97 28.91 -19.73
C PRO A 192 2.76 28.99 -18.42
N GLY A 193 2.08 29.06 -17.27
CA GLY A 193 2.74 29.09 -15.96
C GLY A 193 3.28 27.73 -15.49
N ASP A 194 2.94 26.62 -16.17
CA ASP A 194 3.28 25.25 -15.75
C ASP A 194 2.90 24.92 -14.29
N VAL A 195 1.91 25.63 -13.74
CA VAL A 195 1.31 25.39 -12.42
C VAL A 195 0.00 24.63 -12.63
N TYR A 196 -0.06 23.42 -12.08
CA TYR A 196 -1.20 22.52 -12.23
C TYR A 196 -1.71 22.10 -10.85
N ASP A 197 -2.99 21.76 -10.74
CA ASP A 197 -3.47 21.05 -9.55
C ASP A 197 -2.82 19.65 -9.46
N VAL A 198 -2.80 19.08 -8.26
CA VAL A 198 -2.21 17.76 -7.97
C VAL A 198 -2.75 16.69 -8.94
N GLY A 199 -4.07 16.67 -9.21
CA GLY A 199 -4.70 15.67 -10.07
C GLY A 199 -4.29 15.80 -11.54
N THR A 200 -4.23 17.03 -12.06
CA THR A 200 -3.69 17.28 -13.41
C THR A 200 -2.23 16.85 -13.49
N ALA A 201 -1.38 17.21 -12.53
CA ALA A 201 0.03 16.85 -12.53
C ALA A 201 0.25 15.33 -12.50
N GLU A 202 -0.49 14.59 -11.66
CA GLU A 202 -0.44 13.13 -11.64
C GLU A 202 -0.82 12.51 -12.99
N ASN A 203 -1.83 13.06 -13.66
CA ASN A 203 -2.26 12.58 -14.97
C ASN A 203 -1.19 12.83 -16.04
N LEU A 204 -0.54 14.01 -16.01
CA LEU A 204 0.57 14.34 -16.90
C LEU A 204 1.75 13.40 -16.69
N ILE A 205 2.19 13.21 -15.43
CA ILE A 205 3.27 12.28 -15.08
C ILE A 205 2.96 10.87 -15.59
N ALA A 206 1.72 10.40 -15.42
CA ALA A 206 1.29 9.07 -15.84
C ALA A 206 1.30 8.84 -17.36
N GLY A 207 1.39 9.90 -18.17
CA GLY A 207 1.62 9.78 -19.62
C GLY A 207 3.06 10.09 -20.02
N LEU A 208 3.66 11.14 -19.47
CA LEU A 208 4.97 11.66 -19.90
C LEU A 208 6.14 10.73 -19.59
N TYR A 209 6.04 9.89 -18.55
CA TYR A 209 7.16 9.06 -18.10
C TYR A 209 7.73 8.11 -19.17
N GLN A 210 6.95 7.74 -20.19
CA GLN A 210 7.38 6.89 -21.30
C GLN A 210 7.82 7.69 -22.55
N THR A 211 7.82 9.03 -22.49
CA THR A 211 8.09 9.90 -23.63
C THR A 211 9.49 10.51 -23.55
N THR A 212 9.90 11.21 -24.61
CA THR A 212 11.14 12.02 -24.62
C THR A 212 11.14 13.15 -23.58
N LYS A 213 9.96 13.54 -23.08
CA LYS A 213 9.76 14.57 -22.04
C LYS A 213 9.65 13.99 -20.62
N TRP A 214 10.09 12.75 -20.38
CA TRP A 214 10.01 12.12 -19.05
C TRP A 214 10.68 12.94 -17.92
N LYS A 215 11.68 13.77 -18.24
CA LYS A 215 12.33 14.64 -17.24
C LYS A 215 11.38 15.70 -16.67
N ASP A 216 10.35 16.09 -17.42
CA ASP A 216 9.34 17.05 -16.94
C ASP A 216 8.52 16.47 -15.77
N CYS A 217 8.49 15.14 -15.61
CA CYS A 217 7.89 14.50 -14.44
C CYS A 217 8.53 14.95 -13.11
N PHE A 218 9.83 15.23 -13.08
CA PHE A 218 10.51 15.72 -11.86
C PHE A 218 10.05 17.13 -11.49
N SER A 219 9.89 18.00 -12.49
CA SER A 219 9.36 19.35 -12.30
C SER A 219 7.91 19.30 -11.78
N LEU A 220 7.09 18.41 -12.35
CA LEU A 220 5.72 18.18 -11.91
C LEU A 220 5.67 17.64 -10.47
N LEU A 221 6.53 16.69 -10.09
CA LEU A 221 6.64 16.22 -8.70
C LEU A 221 7.01 17.34 -7.74
N LYS A 222 8.00 18.16 -8.09
CA LYS A 222 8.42 19.29 -7.25
C LYS A 222 7.29 20.30 -7.04
N MET A 223 6.49 20.52 -8.08
CA MET A 223 5.30 21.38 -7.99
C MET A 223 4.24 20.77 -7.06
N MET A 224 3.98 19.46 -7.15
CA MET A 224 3.07 18.78 -6.22
C MET A 224 3.54 18.91 -4.77
N ASP A 225 4.85 18.86 -4.54
CA ASP A 225 5.45 19.02 -3.22
C ASP A 225 5.28 20.44 -2.63
N PHE A 226 5.01 21.44 -3.47
CA PHE A 226 4.69 22.79 -3.01
C PHE A 226 3.26 22.89 -2.42
N THR A 227 2.32 22.10 -2.96
CA THR A 227 0.90 22.14 -2.55
C THR A 227 0.51 21.03 -1.58
N GLY A 228 1.39 20.06 -1.36
CA GLY A 228 1.17 18.92 -0.48
C GLY A 228 2.32 17.92 -0.56
N ARG A 229 2.06 16.65 -0.32
CA ARG A 229 3.04 15.57 -0.52
C ARG A 229 2.66 14.83 -1.80
N ALA A 230 3.57 14.71 -2.78
CA ALA A 230 3.25 13.93 -3.97
C ALA A 230 2.97 12.46 -3.62
N GLY A 231 1.89 11.91 -4.18
CA GLY A 231 1.43 10.55 -3.90
C GLY A 231 2.36 9.47 -4.47
N PRO A 232 2.25 8.22 -3.97
CA PRO A 232 3.12 7.11 -4.39
C PRO A 232 3.02 6.79 -5.87
N MET A 233 1.86 7.02 -6.50
CA MET A 233 1.65 6.81 -7.93
C MET A 233 2.52 7.75 -8.78
N ALA A 234 2.52 9.05 -8.47
CA ALA A 234 3.31 10.05 -9.19
C ALA A 234 4.81 9.76 -9.07
N VAL A 235 5.26 9.45 -7.86
CA VAL A 235 6.66 9.09 -7.59
C VAL A 235 7.04 7.82 -8.35
N SER A 236 6.17 6.79 -8.37
CA SER A 236 6.42 5.53 -9.08
C SER A 236 6.50 5.66 -10.59
N PHE A 237 5.64 6.49 -11.20
CA PHE A 237 5.73 6.75 -12.65
C PHE A 237 7.00 7.52 -13.02
N THR A 238 7.37 8.52 -12.23
CA THR A 238 8.61 9.27 -12.44
C THR A 238 9.83 8.35 -12.28
N MET A 239 9.81 7.47 -11.27
CA MET A 239 10.82 6.44 -11.05
C MET A 239 10.92 5.48 -12.23
N ALA A 240 9.77 5.05 -12.79
CA ALA A 240 9.75 4.21 -13.98
C ALA A 240 10.36 4.92 -15.19
N GLY A 241 10.04 6.20 -15.40
CA GLY A 241 10.64 7.00 -16.47
C GLY A 241 12.17 7.09 -16.36
N ALA A 242 12.69 7.27 -15.15
CA ALA A 242 14.13 7.29 -14.90
C ALA A 242 14.80 5.93 -15.22
N PHE A 243 14.24 4.82 -14.74
CA PHE A 243 14.76 3.48 -15.05
C PHE A 243 14.71 3.14 -16.55
N LEU A 244 13.60 3.47 -17.23
CA LEU A 244 13.46 3.26 -18.68
C LEU A 244 14.51 4.03 -19.48
N ASN A 245 14.95 5.18 -18.98
CA ASN A 245 15.97 6.02 -19.61
C ASN A 245 17.39 5.80 -19.03
N LYS A 246 17.58 4.74 -18.25
CA LYS A 246 18.86 4.34 -17.63
C LYS A 246 19.47 5.40 -16.69
N ASP A 247 18.66 6.30 -16.16
CA ASP A 247 19.07 7.26 -15.12
C ASP A 247 18.90 6.64 -13.73
N CYS A 248 19.84 5.74 -13.38
CA CYS A 248 19.81 4.99 -12.14
C CYS A 248 19.90 5.89 -10.91
N GLU A 249 20.70 6.96 -10.96
CA GLU A 249 20.89 7.86 -9.83
C GLU A 249 19.57 8.56 -9.47
N ALA A 250 18.88 9.12 -10.47
CA ALA A 250 17.58 9.75 -10.25
C ALA A 250 16.52 8.73 -9.80
N ALA A 251 16.51 7.53 -10.39
CA ALA A 251 15.59 6.48 -10.01
C ALA A 251 15.78 6.03 -8.55
N MET A 252 17.03 5.83 -8.10
CA MET A 252 17.34 5.40 -6.73
C MET A 252 17.04 6.49 -5.69
N LYS A 253 17.15 7.78 -6.04
CA LYS A 253 16.66 8.88 -5.19
C LYS A 253 15.14 8.77 -4.95
N LEU A 254 14.37 8.42 -5.99
CA LEU A 254 12.93 8.22 -5.88
C LEU A 254 12.57 6.94 -5.09
N VAL A 255 13.37 5.88 -5.22
CA VAL A 255 13.25 4.69 -4.34
C VAL A 255 13.47 5.08 -2.88
N GLY A 256 14.52 5.85 -2.57
CA GLY A 256 14.79 6.37 -1.22
C GLY A 256 13.61 7.18 -0.67
N ARG A 257 13.09 8.10 -1.49
CA ARG A 257 11.90 8.89 -1.15
C ARG A 257 10.68 8.02 -0.83
N LEU A 258 10.40 6.96 -1.61
CA LEU A 258 9.29 6.04 -1.32
C LEU A 258 9.47 5.34 0.03
N ARG A 259 10.70 4.92 0.37
CA ARG A 259 11.03 4.27 1.65
C ARG A 259 10.81 5.22 2.83
N GLU A 260 11.33 6.44 2.73
CA GLU A 260 11.16 7.48 3.77
C GLU A 260 9.69 7.81 4.01
N GLN A 261 8.89 7.81 2.94
CA GLN A 261 7.45 8.06 3.02
C GLN A 261 6.62 6.83 3.38
N GLN A 262 7.27 5.67 3.61
CA GLN A 262 6.62 4.38 3.89
C GLN A 262 5.60 3.97 2.82
N PHE A 263 5.92 4.28 1.56
CA PHE A 263 5.13 3.91 0.40
C PHE A 263 5.80 2.81 -0.41
N SER A 264 4.98 1.90 -0.94
CA SER A 264 5.44 0.90 -1.92
C SER A 264 5.36 1.46 -3.34
N PRO A 265 6.33 1.15 -4.23
CA PRO A 265 6.21 1.42 -5.65
C PRO A 265 4.94 0.82 -6.27
N SER A 266 4.41 1.49 -7.30
CA SER A 266 3.31 0.94 -8.11
C SER A 266 3.80 -0.21 -8.99
N ALA A 267 2.87 -0.96 -9.58
CA ALA A 267 3.22 -2.07 -10.49
C ALA A 267 4.09 -1.63 -11.67
N VAL A 268 3.84 -0.43 -12.20
CA VAL A 268 4.67 0.17 -13.27
C VAL A 268 6.08 0.48 -12.76
N GLY A 269 6.20 1.00 -11.54
CA GLY A 269 7.48 1.27 -10.91
C GLY A 269 8.32 0.01 -10.74
N PHE A 270 7.72 -1.06 -10.17
CA PHE A 270 8.39 -2.34 -10.01
C PHE A 270 8.77 -2.98 -11.34
N ALA A 271 7.88 -2.95 -12.33
CA ALA A 271 8.16 -3.51 -13.65
C ALA A 271 9.35 -2.79 -14.30
N ALA A 272 9.36 -1.45 -14.31
CA ALA A 272 10.47 -0.69 -14.90
C ALA A 272 11.80 -0.93 -14.16
N TRP A 273 11.78 -0.97 -12.83
CA TRP A 273 12.97 -1.27 -12.04
C TRP A 273 13.51 -2.69 -12.33
N PHE A 274 12.61 -3.68 -12.39
CA PHE A 274 13.01 -5.05 -12.68
C PHE A 274 13.58 -5.19 -14.09
N GLN A 275 12.96 -4.55 -15.08
CA GLN A 275 13.47 -4.54 -16.46
C GLN A 275 14.86 -3.89 -16.55
N TYR A 276 15.07 -2.76 -15.86
CA TYR A 276 16.40 -2.15 -15.75
C TYR A 276 17.41 -3.10 -15.09
N ALA A 277 17.06 -3.69 -13.94
CA ALA A 277 17.93 -4.59 -13.21
C ALA A 277 18.32 -5.82 -14.04
N LYS A 278 17.37 -6.42 -14.78
CA LYS A 278 17.63 -7.51 -15.74
C LYS A 278 18.63 -7.10 -16.81
N ALA A 279 18.47 -5.90 -17.38
CA ALA A 279 19.36 -5.39 -18.43
C ALA A 279 20.78 -5.11 -17.92
N VAL A 280 20.93 -4.73 -16.63
CA VAL A 280 22.24 -4.56 -15.98
C VAL A 280 22.87 -5.90 -15.62
N GLY A 281 22.07 -6.86 -15.16
CA GLY A 281 22.49 -8.23 -14.89
C GLY A 281 22.12 -8.75 -13.50
N TYR A 282 22.54 -9.99 -13.23
CA TYR A 282 22.14 -10.77 -12.06
C TYR A 282 22.40 -10.06 -10.72
N GLU A 283 23.54 -9.37 -10.58
CA GLU A 283 23.86 -8.62 -9.36
C GLU A 283 22.89 -7.46 -9.08
N ALA A 284 22.48 -6.74 -10.13
CA ALA A 284 21.50 -5.66 -9.98
C ALA A 284 20.12 -6.20 -9.58
N VAL A 285 19.72 -7.37 -10.09
CA VAL A 285 18.50 -8.05 -9.66
C VAL A 285 18.56 -8.43 -8.18
N LYS A 286 19.69 -8.98 -7.71
CA LYS A 286 19.87 -9.28 -6.28
C LYS A 286 19.84 -8.03 -5.39
N GLN A 287 20.43 -6.92 -5.84
CA GLN A 287 20.39 -5.65 -5.12
C GLN A 287 18.95 -5.12 -5.02
N MET A 288 18.19 -5.16 -6.12
CA MET A 288 16.76 -4.81 -6.13
C MET A 288 15.98 -5.66 -5.13
N LEU A 289 16.15 -6.99 -5.16
CA LEU A 289 15.47 -7.91 -4.22
C LEU A 289 15.82 -7.63 -2.77
N SER A 290 17.09 -7.30 -2.48
CA SER A 290 17.52 -6.93 -1.14
C SER A 290 16.84 -5.64 -0.69
N CYS A 291 16.77 -4.62 -1.56
CA CYS A 291 16.08 -3.37 -1.24
C CYS A 291 14.58 -3.58 -1.00
N ILE A 292 13.93 -4.46 -1.77
CA ILE A 292 12.51 -4.82 -1.59
C ILE A 292 12.29 -5.50 -0.24
N ARG A 293 13.14 -6.48 0.11
CA ARG A 293 13.09 -7.18 1.40
C ARG A 293 13.27 -6.19 2.55
N ASP A 294 14.29 -5.35 2.49
CA ASP A 294 14.65 -4.41 3.55
C ASP A 294 13.64 -3.26 3.68
N SER A 295 12.77 -3.07 2.69
CA SER A 295 11.66 -2.11 2.70
C SER A 295 10.31 -2.77 2.98
N GLU A 296 10.28 -4.08 3.22
CA GLU A 296 9.07 -4.88 3.45
C GLU A 296 8.00 -4.73 2.35
N TRP A 297 8.44 -4.55 1.11
CA TRP A 297 7.54 -4.37 -0.02
C TRP A 297 7.11 -5.69 -0.64
N TYR A 298 5.83 -5.77 -1.03
CA TYR A 298 5.29 -6.89 -1.79
C TYR A 298 5.25 -6.57 -3.28
N LEU A 299 5.70 -7.54 -4.08
CA LEU A 299 5.72 -7.41 -5.54
C LEU A 299 4.35 -7.73 -6.17
N PRO A 300 3.94 -6.98 -7.21
CA PRO A 300 2.77 -7.33 -8.01
C PRO A 300 2.96 -8.67 -8.73
N LEU A 301 1.88 -9.44 -8.87
CA LEU A 301 1.90 -10.78 -9.46
C LEU A 301 2.57 -10.83 -10.85
N GLU A 302 2.29 -9.87 -11.72
CA GLU A 302 2.88 -9.84 -13.07
C GLU A 302 4.40 -9.64 -13.05
N VAL A 303 4.91 -8.86 -12.10
CA VAL A 303 6.36 -8.70 -11.90
C VAL A 303 6.96 -10.00 -11.37
N VAL A 304 6.26 -10.70 -10.46
CA VAL A 304 6.71 -12.00 -9.94
C VAL A 304 6.72 -13.08 -11.03
N LYS A 305 5.76 -13.08 -11.95
CA LYS A 305 5.75 -14.00 -13.11
C LYS A 305 6.96 -13.75 -14.02
N ASP A 306 7.22 -12.49 -14.38
CA ASP A 306 8.41 -12.11 -15.16
C ASP A 306 9.69 -12.49 -14.41
N MET A 307 9.73 -12.27 -13.10
CA MET A 307 10.86 -12.64 -12.25
C MET A 307 11.11 -14.15 -12.23
N LYS A 308 10.07 -14.96 -12.08
CA LYS A 308 10.16 -16.42 -12.16
C LYS A 308 10.78 -16.83 -13.51
N SER A 309 10.26 -16.33 -14.62
CA SER A 309 10.77 -16.62 -15.96
C SER A 309 12.23 -16.20 -16.12
N TYR A 310 12.62 -15.04 -15.60
CA TYR A 310 14.01 -14.58 -15.61
C TYR A 310 14.93 -15.55 -14.87
N PHE A 311 14.63 -15.92 -13.62
CA PHE A 311 15.49 -16.83 -12.86
C PHE A 311 15.61 -18.19 -13.53
N GLU A 312 14.52 -18.76 -14.03
CA GLU A 312 14.51 -20.05 -14.74
C GLU A 312 15.26 -20.01 -16.07
N SER A 313 15.38 -18.84 -16.71
CA SER A 313 16.14 -18.66 -17.94
C SER A 313 17.66 -18.65 -17.73
N LEU A 314 18.15 -18.52 -16.48
CA LEU A 314 19.59 -18.45 -16.21
C LEU A 314 20.23 -19.85 -16.26
N PRO A 315 21.04 -20.16 -17.31
CA PRO A 315 21.55 -21.51 -17.54
C PRO A 315 22.54 -21.97 -16.46
N GLU A 316 23.23 -21.02 -15.83
CA GLU A 316 24.28 -21.27 -14.83
C GLU A 316 23.74 -21.85 -13.51
N TYR A 317 22.48 -21.55 -13.17
CA TYR A 317 21.96 -21.77 -11.80
C TYR A 317 20.83 -22.80 -11.71
N LYS A 318 20.25 -23.25 -12.84
CA LYS A 318 19.18 -24.26 -12.88
C LYS A 318 18.02 -23.98 -11.90
N TRP A 319 17.60 -22.72 -11.81
CA TRP A 319 16.51 -22.31 -10.92
C TRP A 319 15.19 -22.98 -11.32
N THR A 320 14.36 -23.28 -10.33
CA THR A 320 12.96 -23.67 -10.53
C THR A 320 12.06 -22.85 -9.60
N GLY A 321 11.04 -22.22 -10.16
CA GLY A 321 10.08 -21.41 -9.42
C GLY A 321 8.70 -22.05 -9.40
N LYS A 322 8.01 -21.99 -8.25
CA LYS A 322 6.62 -22.45 -8.09
C LYS A 322 5.83 -21.43 -7.27
N PHE A 323 4.63 -21.09 -7.74
CA PHE A 323 3.66 -20.35 -6.92
C PHE A 323 3.07 -21.32 -5.90
N THR A 324 3.06 -20.94 -4.63
CA THR A 324 2.74 -21.86 -3.52
C THR A 324 2.10 -21.12 -2.34
N THR A 325 1.68 -21.88 -1.33
CA THR A 325 1.14 -21.38 -0.07
C THR A 325 1.94 -21.95 1.10
N MET A 326 1.92 -21.25 2.23
CA MET A 326 2.56 -21.71 3.46
C MET A 326 1.59 -22.54 4.32
N THR A 327 2.12 -23.48 5.08
CA THR A 327 1.40 -24.10 6.20
C THR A 327 1.34 -23.14 7.39
N LEU A 328 0.48 -23.42 8.37
CA LEU A 328 0.41 -22.64 9.62
C LEU A 328 1.71 -22.71 10.45
N LYS A 329 2.60 -23.67 10.17
CA LYS A 329 3.91 -23.80 10.80
C LYS A 329 5.02 -23.01 10.09
N GLY A 330 4.69 -22.32 8.99
CA GLY A 330 5.66 -21.58 8.17
C GLY A 330 6.43 -22.45 7.17
N GLU A 331 5.96 -23.67 6.89
CA GLU A 331 6.56 -24.56 5.89
C GLU A 331 6.02 -24.26 4.49
N CYS A 332 6.90 -24.23 3.50
CA CYS A 332 6.55 -24.08 2.10
C CYS A 332 6.00 -25.37 1.49
N LYS A 333 4.77 -25.34 0.94
CA LYS A 333 4.18 -26.55 0.30
C LYS A 333 4.86 -27.01 -0.99
N ALA A 334 5.77 -26.21 -1.56
CA ALA A 334 6.42 -26.53 -2.82
C ALA A 334 7.85 -27.08 -2.67
N CYS A 335 8.64 -26.55 -1.72
CA CYS A 335 10.00 -27.00 -1.46
C CYS A 335 10.20 -27.61 -0.07
N HIS A 336 9.18 -27.60 0.80
CA HIS A 336 9.21 -28.12 2.17
C HIS A 336 10.22 -27.44 3.12
N GLU A 337 10.82 -26.33 2.69
CA GLU A 337 11.66 -25.48 3.53
C GLU A 337 10.81 -24.59 4.43
N TYR A 338 11.37 -24.22 5.59
CA TYR A 338 10.75 -23.32 6.55
C TYR A 338 11.16 -21.87 6.28
N MET A 339 10.19 -20.96 6.36
CA MET A 339 10.47 -19.53 6.34
C MET A 339 11.34 -19.13 7.53
N GLU A 340 12.20 -18.14 7.34
CA GLU A 340 12.97 -17.55 8.43
C GLU A 340 12.01 -17.04 9.51
N ALA A 341 12.25 -17.46 10.76
CA ALA A 341 11.50 -16.95 11.89
C ALA A 341 11.80 -15.44 12.04
N ILE A 342 10.76 -14.66 12.29
CA ILE A 342 10.91 -13.25 12.66
C ILE A 342 11.53 -13.23 14.06
N VAL A 343 12.84 -13.11 14.12
CA VAL A 343 13.61 -13.00 15.37
C VAL A 343 14.07 -11.56 15.50
N VAL A 344 13.47 -10.83 16.42
CA VAL A 344 13.97 -9.51 16.83
C VAL A 344 15.29 -9.73 17.56
N LYS A 345 16.38 -9.17 17.03
CA LYS A 345 17.69 -9.30 17.71
C LYS A 345 17.65 -8.52 19.02
N LYS A 346 18.45 -8.96 20.00
CA LYS A 346 18.57 -8.26 21.29
C LYS A 346 18.88 -6.78 21.12
N GLN A 347 19.84 -6.44 20.25
CA GLN A 347 20.20 -5.05 19.97
C GLN A 347 19.06 -4.23 19.36
N GLU A 348 18.33 -4.79 18.39
CA GLU A 348 17.16 -4.14 17.77
C GLU A 348 16.04 -3.91 18.81
N PHE A 349 15.84 -4.89 19.69
CA PHE A 349 14.88 -4.78 20.79
C PHE A 349 15.29 -3.71 21.82
N GLU A 350 16.55 -3.68 22.21
CA GLU A 350 17.09 -2.68 23.15
C GLU A 350 17.01 -1.26 22.59
N GLU A 351 17.31 -1.09 21.29
CA GLU A 351 17.16 0.18 20.60
C GLU A 351 15.70 0.62 20.51
N LEU A 352 14.80 -0.28 20.14
CA LEU A 352 13.35 -0.03 20.15
C LEU A 352 12.85 0.34 21.55
N GLN A 353 13.28 -0.40 22.57
CA GLN A 353 12.93 -0.14 23.97
C GLN A 353 13.39 1.25 24.41
N LYS A 354 14.65 1.60 24.15
CA LYS A 354 15.22 2.91 24.49
C LYS A 354 14.48 4.04 23.78
N ASN A 355 14.26 3.91 22.47
CA ASN A 355 13.56 4.93 21.69
C ASN A 355 12.11 5.10 22.16
N PHE A 356 11.43 4.00 22.51
CA PHE A 356 10.08 4.05 23.05
C PHE A 356 10.03 4.74 24.42
N ILE A 357 10.91 4.37 25.35
CA ILE A 357 10.99 4.99 26.68
C ILE A 357 11.26 6.50 26.54
N ASN A 358 12.26 6.88 25.76
CA ASN A 358 12.64 8.28 25.59
C ASN A 358 11.54 9.11 24.94
N ALA A 359 10.86 8.58 23.92
CA ALA A 359 9.86 9.34 23.16
C ALA A 359 8.48 9.38 23.84
N VAL A 360 8.07 8.28 24.49
CA VAL A 360 6.70 8.10 24.99
C VAL A 360 6.60 8.31 26.50
N ILE A 361 7.62 7.91 27.25
CA ILE A 361 7.60 7.93 28.72
C ILE A 361 8.34 9.17 29.25
N GLU A 362 9.49 9.51 28.66
CA GLU A 362 10.37 10.60 29.13
C GLU A 362 10.33 11.84 28.22
N GLY A 363 9.46 11.85 27.21
CA GLY A 363 9.33 12.96 26.25
C GLY A 363 9.03 14.30 26.94
N SER A 364 9.13 15.40 26.17
CA SER A 364 9.09 16.80 26.65
C SER A 364 7.85 17.21 27.46
N ASP A 365 6.82 16.37 27.55
CA ASP A 365 5.60 16.57 28.32
C ASP A 365 5.24 15.33 29.17
N VAL A 366 6.11 14.98 30.13
CA VAL A 366 5.85 13.96 31.16
C VAL A 366 4.49 14.18 31.86
N PHE A 367 4.05 15.44 31.97
CA PHE A 367 2.80 15.85 32.61
C PHE A 367 1.54 15.72 31.74
N LEU A 368 1.64 15.57 30.41
CA LEU A 368 0.45 15.47 29.55
C LEU A 368 -0.08 14.04 29.38
N HIS A 369 0.71 13.00 29.72
CA HIS A 369 0.36 11.62 29.33
C HIS A 369 0.48 10.55 30.42
N THR A 370 1.21 10.74 31.52
CA THR A 370 1.35 9.67 32.55
C THR A 370 1.67 10.24 33.94
N ASN A 371 1.01 9.72 34.99
CA ASN A 371 1.33 10.07 36.37
C ASN A 371 2.69 9.45 36.78
N PRO A 372 3.71 10.24 37.19
CA PRO A 372 5.03 9.71 37.55
C PRO A 372 5.00 8.69 38.70
N GLN A 373 4.11 8.87 39.67
CA GLN A 373 3.94 7.94 40.80
C GLN A 373 3.36 6.60 40.33
N GLU A 374 2.41 6.64 39.41
CA GLU A 374 1.83 5.44 38.82
C GLU A 374 2.86 4.68 37.98
N LEU A 375 3.66 5.40 37.18
CA LEU A 375 4.74 4.83 36.40
C LEU A 375 5.79 4.15 37.30
N GLN A 376 6.18 4.80 38.40
CA GLN A 376 7.12 4.20 39.35
C GLN A 376 6.52 2.93 39.98
N ARG A 377 5.26 2.98 40.42
CA ARG A 377 4.54 1.81 40.96
C ARG A 377 4.49 0.66 39.95
N TYR A 378 4.30 0.96 38.66
CA TYR A 378 4.33 -0.04 37.59
C TYR A 378 5.73 -0.63 37.41
N ARG A 379 6.78 0.20 37.40
CA ARG A 379 8.19 -0.25 37.31
C ARG A 379 8.53 -1.20 38.45
N ASP A 380 8.23 -0.81 39.69
CA ASP A 380 8.50 -1.63 40.88
C ASP A 380 7.74 -2.95 40.83
N PHE A 381 6.47 -2.91 40.42
CA PHE A 381 5.64 -4.10 40.25
C PHE A 381 6.23 -5.06 39.22
N VAL A 382 6.66 -4.56 38.05
CA VAL A 382 7.26 -5.41 37.02
C VAL A 382 8.59 -5.98 37.49
N GLU A 383 9.44 -5.19 38.14
CA GLU A 383 10.76 -5.62 38.61
C GLU A 383 10.67 -6.73 39.66
N GLN A 384 9.70 -6.65 40.57
CA GLN A 384 9.44 -7.66 41.60
C GLN A 384 8.87 -8.96 41.04
N ASN A 385 8.18 -8.90 39.88
CA ASN A 385 7.40 -10.03 39.37
C ASN A 385 7.89 -10.56 38.01
N LYS A 386 8.92 -9.98 37.39
CA LYS A 386 9.51 -10.49 36.14
C LYS A 386 10.17 -11.88 36.33
N PRO A 387 10.38 -12.67 35.27
CA PRO A 387 9.95 -12.46 33.88
C PRO A 387 8.50 -12.89 33.67
N PHE A 388 7.75 -12.10 32.91
CA PHE A 388 6.43 -12.50 32.38
C PHE A 388 6.59 -13.09 30.99
N ASP A 389 5.79 -14.10 30.68
CA ASP A 389 5.72 -14.69 29.35
C ASP A 389 4.70 -14.00 28.45
N VAL A 390 3.61 -13.51 29.05
CA VAL A 390 2.49 -12.87 28.33
C VAL A 390 2.03 -11.66 29.11
N ILE A 391 1.91 -10.52 28.42
CA ILE A 391 1.28 -9.31 28.93
C ILE A 391 -0.05 -9.14 28.21
N VAL A 392 -1.13 -9.00 28.96
CA VAL A 392 -2.50 -8.87 28.47
C VAL A 392 -3.00 -7.46 28.78
N ASP A 393 -3.38 -6.72 27.74
CA ASP A 393 -4.18 -5.51 27.91
C ASP A 393 -5.63 -5.91 28.26
N GLY A 394 -5.93 -5.88 29.56
CA GLY A 394 -7.16 -6.40 30.11
C GLY A 394 -8.40 -5.66 29.61
N LEU A 395 -8.29 -4.36 29.36
CA LEU A 395 -9.41 -3.56 28.88
C LEU A 395 -9.68 -3.88 27.41
N ASN A 396 -8.66 -3.81 26.54
CA ASN A 396 -8.85 -4.11 25.13
C ASN A 396 -9.34 -5.53 24.87
N VAL A 397 -8.88 -6.51 25.65
CA VAL A 397 -9.37 -7.89 25.57
C VAL A 397 -10.83 -8.00 26.01
N ALA A 398 -11.22 -7.34 27.11
CA ALA A 398 -12.59 -7.38 27.60
C ALA A 398 -13.58 -6.77 26.59
N TYR A 399 -13.18 -5.70 25.89
CA TYR A 399 -14.03 -4.99 24.92
C TYR A 399 -13.93 -5.51 23.47
N HIS A 400 -13.13 -6.54 23.19
CA HIS A 400 -12.85 -7.02 21.83
C HIS A 400 -14.09 -7.54 21.07
N GLN A 401 -15.09 -8.09 21.76
CA GLN A 401 -16.37 -8.44 21.12
C GLN A 401 -17.25 -7.19 21.02
N GLY A 402 -17.21 -6.55 19.84
CA GLY A 402 -18.09 -5.46 19.47
C GLY A 402 -19.56 -5.88 19.55
N GLY A 403 -20.25 -5.39 20.57
CA GLY A 403 -21.67 -5.08 20.52
C GLY A 403 -21.82 -3.62 20.93
N GLY A 404 -21.91 -2.72 19.96
CA GLY A 404 -22.54 -1.42 20.21
C GLY A 404 -23.92 -1.69 20.80
N GLY A 405 -24.16 -1.17 22.00
CA GLY A 405 -25.36 -1.48 22.79
C GLY A 405 -25.05 -2.35 23.98
N GLY A 406 -24.99 -1.74 25.15
CA GLY A 406 -24.89 -2.47 26.41
C GLY A 406 -24.46 -1.63 27.61
N GLY A 407 -24.89 -0.36 27.70
CA GLY A 407 -24.97 0.36 28.98
C GLY A 407 -26.05 -0.24 29.89
N GLY A 408 -26.10 -1.56 29.98
CA GLY A 408 -27.02 -2.32 30.81
C GLY A 408 -26.31 -2.86 32.04
N ARG A 409 -27.10 -3.21 33.07
CA ARG A 409 -26.61 -3.70 34.37
C ARG A 409 -25.66 -4.90 34.30
N ASP A 410 -25.67 -5.67 33.20
CA ASP A 410 -24.84 -6.88 33.01
C ASP A 410 -23.49 -6.66 32.31
N ALA A 411 -23.16 -5.42 31.93
CA ALA A 411 -21.91 -5.13 31.22
C ALA A 411 -20.65 -5.57 31.99
N PRO A 412 -20.48 -5.28 33.30
CA PRO A 412 -19.28 -5.68 34.04
C PRO A 412 -19.08 -7.19 34.11
N LYS A 413 -20.18 -7.97 34.22
CA LYS A 413 -20.14 -9.44 34.28
C LYS A 413 -19.73 -10.07 32.96
N ARG A 414 -20.22 -9.53 31.83
CA ARG A 414 -19.81 -9.99 30.51
C ARG A 414 -18.33 -9.69 30.25
N LEU A 415 -17.89 -8.48 30.57
CA LEU A 415 -16.51 -8.02 30.37
C LEU A 415 -15.51 -8.83 31.21
N SER A 416 -15.79 -9.03 32.50
CA SER A 416 -14.92 -9.81 33.39
C SER A 416 -14.85 -11.28 32.99
N ARG A 417 -15.97 -11.88 32.57
CA ARG A 417 -16.00 -13.26 32.07
C ARG A 417 -15.19 -13.41 30.78
N GLN A 418 -15.29 -12.46 29.85
CA GLN A 418 -14.52 -12.48 28.61
C GLN A 418 -13.02 -12.45 28.88
N LEU A 419 -12.58 -11.54 29.76
CA LEU A 419 -11.19 -11.47 30.19
C LEU A 419 -10.73 -12.79 30.83
N ARG A 420 -11.52 -13.36 31.75
CA ARG A 420 -11.21 -14.65 32.38
C ARG A 420 -11.05 -15.77 31.37
N VAL A 421 -11.96 -15.90 30.40
CA VAL A 421 -11.90 -16.96 29.39
C VAL A 421 -10.60 -16.91 28.59
N VAL A 422 -10.18 -15.70 28.18
CA VAL A 422 -8.91 -15.52 27.45
C VAL A 422 -7.71 -15.88 28.33
N VAL A 423 -7.67 -15.39 29.58
CA VAL A 423 -6.58 -15.66 30.51
C VAL A 423 -6.49 -17.16 30.85
N GLU A 424 -7.61 -17.83 31.12
CA GLU A 424 -7.63 -19.27 31.38
C GLU A 424 -7.15 -20.09 30.19
N HIS A 425 -7.49 -19.67 28.97
CA HIS A 425 -7.00 -20.34 27.77
C HIS A 425 -5.47 -20.27 27.69
N LEU A 426 -4.90 -19.09 27.96
CA LEU A 426 -3.45 -18.87 27.97
C LEU A 426 -2.75 -19.70 29.07
N LEU A 427 -3.34 -19.76 30.27
CA LEU A 427 -2.82 -20.58 31.37
C LEU A 427 -2.85 -22.08 31.02
N LYS A 428 -3.99 -22.59 30.56
CA LYS A 428 -4.21 -24.03 30.28
C LYS A 428 -3.33 -24.57 29.16
N ARG A 429 -3.10 -23.76 28.11
CA ARG A 429 -2.41 -24.24 26.89
C ARG A 429 -0.89 -24.18 27.00
N LYS A 430 -0.32 -23.40 27.94
CA LYS A 430 1.09 -22.99 27.84
C LYS A 430 1.86 -22.85 29.17
N GLN A 431 1.25 -23.04 30.36
CA GLN A 431 1.90 -22.85 31.68
C GLN A 431 2.70 -21.53 31.78
N LYS A 432 2.11 -20.43 31.32
CA LYS A 432 2.79 -19.13 31.22
C LYS A 432 2.57 -18.27 32.46
N LYS A 433 3.59 -17.49 32.86
CA LYS A 433 3.43 -16.41 33.84
C LYS A 433 2.82 -15.20 33.15
N ILE A 434 1.60 -14.82 33.55
CA ILE A 434 0.82 -13.79 32.87
C ILE A 434 0.72 -12.54 33.74
N LEU A 435 0.92 -11.38 33.13
CA LEU A 435 0.55 -10.07 33.65
C LEU A 435 -0.68 -9.55 32.90
N VAL A 436 -1.74 -9.22 33.62
CA VAL A 436 -2.89 -8.49 33.08
C VAL A 436 -2.82 -7.04 33.55
N VAL A 437 -2.72 -6.12 32.59
CA VAL A 437 -2.75 -4.67 32.83
C VAL A 437 -4.16 -4.17 32.61
N GLY A 438 -4.80 -3.67 33.65
CA GLY A 438 -6.17 -3.15 33.65
C GLY A 438 -6.25 -1.73 34.18
N ARG A 439 -7.48 -1.24 34.37
CA ARG A 439 -7.77 0.07 34.96
C ARG A 439 -8.49 -0.08 36.30
N LYS A 440 -8.35 0.87 37.22
CA LYS A 440 -8.94 0.80 38.57
C LYS A 440 -10.45 0.56 38.58
N HIS A 441 -11.21 1.06 37.60
CA HIS A 441 -12.65 0.76 37.53
C HIS A 441 -12.96 -0.74 37.34
N MET A 442 -12.00 -1.55 36.88
CA MET A 442 -12.16 -3.01 36.81
C MET A 442 -12.19 -3.66 38.20
N LEU A 443 -11.76 -2.97 39.26
CA LEU A 443 -11.88 -3.46 40.63
C LEU A 443 -13.33 -3.59 41.10
N SER A 444 -14.25 -2.84 40.48
CA SER A 444 -15.69 -2.94 40.75
C SER A 444 -16.38 -4.01 39.90
N TRP A 445 -15.65 -4.75 39.07
CA TRP A 445 -16.20 -5.87 38.33
C TRP A 445 -16.51 -7.06 39.25
N PRO A 446 -17.39 -8.00 38.83
CA PRO A 446 -17.85 -9.07 39.69
C PRO A 446 -16.73 -9.85 40.37
N SER A 447 -16.80 -9.93 41.70
CA SER A 447 -15.77 -10.50 42.58
C SER A 447 -15.47 -11.96 42.27
N TYR A 448 -16.47 -12.74 41.84
CA TYR A 448 -16.27 -14.14 41.44
C TYR A 448 -15.29 -14.26 40.27
N GLU A 449 -15.55 -13.52 39.19
CA GLU A 449 -14.73 -13.58 37.96
C GLU A 449 -13.33 -12.99 38.22
N MET A 450 -13.26 -11.88 38.96
CA MET A 450 -12.00 -11.21 39.28
C MET A 450 -11.17 -11.95 40.34
N GLY A 451 -11.82 -12.68 41.27
CA GLY A 451 -11.15 -13.51 42.27
C GLY A 451 -10.37 -14.64 41.62
N ILE A 452 -11.00 -15.34 40.66
CA ILE A 452 -10.33 -16.39 39.87
C ILE A 452 -9.10 -15.85 39.14
N LEU A 453 -9.14 -14.61 38.66
CA LEU A 453 -7.99 -13.97 38.02
C LEU A 453 -6.89 -13.64 39.05
N ARG A 454 -7.23 -13.08 40.21
CA ARG A 454 -6.26 -12.74 41.27
C ARG A 454 -5.46 -13.95 41.74
N ASP A 455 -6.10 -15.11 41.82
CA ASP A 455 -5.47 -16.33 42.30
C ASP A 455 -4.52 -16.96 41.27
N LYS A 456 -4.66 -16.60 39.98
CA LYS A 456 -3.99 -17.30 38.87
C LYS A 456 -3.00 -16.45 38.08
N VAL A 457 -3.12 -15.12 38.13
CA VAL A 457 -2.27 -14.19 37.36
C VAL A 457 -1.91 -12.94 38.15
N HIS A 458 -0.87 -12.25 37.70
CA HIS A 458 -0.50 -10.94 38.23
C HIS A 458 -1.41 -9.87 37.61
N LEU A 459 -2.04 -9.05 38.46
CA LEU A 459 -2.94 -7.97 38.05
C LEU A 459 -2.34 -6.62 38.43
N PHE A 460 -2.16 -5.73 37.45
CA PHE A 460 -1.83 -4.33 37.70
C PHE A 460 -2.98 -3.45 37.24
N PHE A 461 -3.50 -2.60 38.12
CA PHE A 461 -4.58 -1.66 37.80
C PHE A 461 -4.03 -0.23 37.75
N ALA A 462 -3.93 0.29 36.53
CA ALA A 462 -3.62 1.67 36.22
C ALA A 462 -4.79 2.62 36.58
N GLU A 463 -4.51 3.91 36.75
CA GLU A 463 -5.54 4.93 37.00
C GLU A 463 -6.54 4.98 35.83
N ASN A 464 -7.76 5.45 36.09
CA ASN A 464 -8.72 5.68 35.00
C ASN A 464 -8.32 6.99 34.30
N THR A 465 -7.96 6.94 33.01
CA THR A 465 -7.68 8.13 32.17
C THR A 465 -8.90 8.52 31.38
#